data_AF-A0AAN8CD33-F1
#
_entry.id   AF-A0AAN8CD33-F1
#
_cell.length_a   1.000
_cell.length_b   1.000
_cell.length_c   1.000
_cell.angle_alpha   90.00
_cell.angle_beta   90.00
_cell.angle_gamma   90.00
#
_symmetry.space_group_name_H-M   'P 1'
#
loop_
_entity.id
_entity.type
_entity.pdbx_description
1 polymer ?
#
loop_
_entity_poly.entity_id
_entity_poly.type
_entity_poly.pdbx_seq_one_letter_code
_entity_poly.pdbx_strand_id
1 'polypeptide(L)'
;MGDVEVQVQVPSDSPTGEHECSGLQEDMSGEKQSDRPETPEDTGHGEVEEPLTWLPVALAPPCGEHAACSCAEVRWMERSLQAIELQLQFLMSKANDLHDCLVNGHGPLEREALAAAVPSFLYTCQPYFNYLESTSIVSQRSPVHFDIYTRRVQLLDFSQQLCDRLEQLVLTFASYNLLSLDETEPNSVSHFCIGQSQLGPLKVTTFRYCRPTQYLAQVDTSLFKRMRWNVERLPDEQQPEEEREEDTEYYFLCYEDIPNAHAEPGGDSQGFSDGNVVRMWSIGQWVQATPETDDICEWILCQVPTASYHRLLFLGSNEPSSCSATDYLQQLLLSHQTAA
;
A
#
# COMPACT_ATOMS: atom_id res chain seq x y z
N MET A 1 16.16 59.34 -27.92
CA MET A 1 15.90 60.19 -29.10
C MET A 1 16.35 59.39 -30.31
N GLY A 2 15.39 58.91 -31.12
CA GLY A 2 15.66 58.14 -32.33
C GLY A 2 14.84 56.88 -32.46
N ASP A 3 13.53 57.05 -32.60
CA ASP A 3 12.58 56.03 -33.06
C ASP A 3 12.90 55.54 -34.48
N VAL A 4 12.66 54.26 -34.73
CA VAL A 4 12.20 53.80 -36.05
C VAL A 4 11.06 52.79 -35.82
N GLU A 5 9.86 53.26 -36.13
CA GLU A 5 8.60 52.54 -36.20
C GLU A 5 8.21 52.44 -37.68
N VAL A 6 7.95 51.23 -38.18
CA VAL A 6 7.21 50.91 -39.42
C VAL A 6 6.75 49.44 -39.22
N GLN A 7 5.56 49.12 -38.67
CA GLN A 7 4.19 49.14 -39.25
C GLN A 7 4.14 48.73 -40.74
N VAL A 8 3.32 47.85 -41.29
CA VAL A 8 2.11 47.09 -40.92
C VAL A 8 1.85 46.18 -42.15
N GLN A 9 1.11 45.06 -42.00
CA GLN A 9 -0.12 44.72 -42.74
C GLN A 9 -0.33 43.20 -42.93
N VAL A 10 -1.31 42.69 -42.17
CA VAL A 10 -2.20 41.56 -42.50
C VAL A 10 -3.35 42.13 -43.34
N PRO A 11 -3.91 41.39 -44.32
CA PRO A 11 -5.29 40.85 -44.17
C PRO A 11 -5.36 39.39 -44.65
N SER A 12 -5.98 38.47 -43.90
CA SER A 12 -7.42 38.14 -43.83
C SER A 12 -7.96 37.50 -45.12
N ASP A 13 -8.49 36.27 -44.99
CA ASP A 13 -9.85 35.94 -45.43
C ASP A 13 -10.23 34.49 -45.03
N SER A 14 -11.31 34.37 -44.25
CA SER A 14 -12.29 33.28 -44.32
C SER A 14 -13.47 33.81 -45.17
N PRO A 15 -14.31 32.98 -45.81
CA PRO A 15 -15.53 32.54 -45.13
C PRO A 15 -16.13 31.18 -45.54
N THR A 16 -16.85 30.59 -44.57
CA THR A 16 -18.19 29.98 -44.56
C THR A 16 -18.71 29.17 -45.76
N GLY A 17 -19.26 27.97 -45.46
CA GLY A 17 -20.22 27.26 -46.31
C GLY A 17 -20.98 26.18 -45.51
N GLU A 18 -22.24 26.47 -45.18
CA GLU A 18 -23.26 25.54 -44.67
C GLU A 18 -23.77 24.61 -45.78
N HIS A 19 -24.17 23.39 -45.45
CA HIS A 19 -25.25 22.68 -46.13
C HIS A 19 -25.84 21.58 -45.23
N GLU A 20 -27.13 21.72 -44.95
CA GLU A 20 -28.02 20.73 -44.34
C GLU A 20 -28.35 19.57 -45.31
N CYS A 21 -28.71 18.41 -44.74
CA CYS A 21 -30.04 17.78 -44.84
C CYS A 21 -30.04 16.27 -45.16
N SER A 22 -30.97 15.56 -44.48
CA SER A 22 -31.53 14.21 -44.73
C SER A 22 -30.59 13.03 -44.47
N GLY A 23 -30.86 12.09 -43.55
CA GLY A 23 -32.12 11.51 -43.11
C GLY A 23 -32.32 10.18 -43.82
N LEU A 24 -32.32 9.05 -43.08
CA LEU A 24 -33.21 7.91 -43.28
C LEU A 24 -33.07 6.92 -42.12
N GLN A 25 -34.24 6.67 -41.53
CA GLN A 25 -34.63 5.72 -40.50
C GLN A 25 -35.39 4.60 -41.21
N GLU A 26 -35.22 3.34 -40.79
CA GLU A 26 -36.08 2.16 -41.02
C GLU A 26 -35.41 1.04 -40.18
N ASP A 27 -35.82 0.68 -38.96
CA ASP A 27 -37.07 0.06 -38.50
C ASP A 27 -37.52 -1.16 -39.33
N MET A 28 -37.58 -2.33 -38.67
CA MET A 28 -38.58 -3.40 -38.83
C MET A 28 -38.33 -4.50 -37.76
N SER A 29 -38.92 -4.26 -36.58
CA SER A 29 -39.88 -5.12 -35.85
C SER A 29 -39.99 -6.63 -36.14
N GLY A 30 -40.21 -7.38 -35.05
CA GLY A 30 -40.76 -8.75 -35.09
C GLY A 30 -40.91 -9.41 -33.71
N GLU A 31 -41.99 -9.07 -33.01
CA GLU A 31 -42.44 -9.56 -31.70
C GLU A 31 -42.82 -11.05 -31.63
N LYS A 32 -42.74 -11.64 -30.42
CA LYS A 32 -43.80 -12.39 -29.68
C LYS A 32 -43.13 -13.21 -28.54
N GLN A 33 -43.27 -12.91 -27.25
CA GLN A 33 -44.44 -12.87 -26.35
C GLN A 33 -45.00 -14.26 -25.97
N SER A 34 -45.37 -14.38 -24.67
CA SER A 34 -46.20 -15.41 -24.02
C SER A 34 -45.41 -16.58 -23.36
N ASP A 35 -45.63 -17.02 -22.13
CA ASP A 35 -46.44 -16.59 -20.99
C ASP A 35 -45.98 -17.41 -19.76
N ARG A 36 -46.13 -16.85 -18.55
CA ARG A 36 -46.19 -17.61 -17.28
C ARG A 36 -47.64 -18.06 -17.06
N PRO A 37 -47.91 -19.14 -16.31
CA PRO A 37 -48.33 -18.91 -14.93
C PRO A 37 -48.01 -20.02 -13.89
N GLU A 38 -47.97 -19.57 -12.64
CA GLU A 38 -48.51 -20.14 -11.38
C GLU A 38 -48.19 -21.57 -10.89
N THR A 39 -47.74 -21.59 -9.62
CA THR A 39 -47.72 -22.68 -8.63
C THR A 39 -49.12 -23.19 -8.24
N PRO A 40 -49.18 -24.39 -7.65
CA PRO A 40 -49.81 -24.50 -6.33
C PRO A 40 -49.06 -25.41 -5.34
N GLU A 41 -49.42 -25.22 -4.06
CA GLU A 41 -48.89 -25.80 -2.83
C GLU A 41 -49.28 -27.26 -2.55
N ASP A 42 -48.60 -27.82 -1.54
CA ASP A 42 -49.17 -28.56 -0.38
C ASP A 42 -48.92 -30.07 -0.25
N THR A 43 -48.85 -30.48 1.02
CA THR A 43 -48.84 -31.82 1.67
C THR A 43 -47.50 -32.56 1.70
N GLY A 44 -46.98 -33.10 2.80
CA GLY A 44 -47.48 -33.28 4.18
C GLY A 44 -46.91 -34.60 4.76
N HIS A 45 -46.39 -34.54 5.99
CA HIS A 45 -46.36 -35.56 7.05
C HIS A 45 -45.75 -36.99 6.88
N GLY A 46 -45.05 -37.41 7.96
CA GLY A 46 -45.08 -38.76 8.55
C GLY A 46 -43.79 -39.59 8.34
N GLU A 47 -42.85 -39.61 9.28
CA GLU A 47 -42.74 -40.49 10.47
C GLU A 47 -42.51 -42.00 10.21
N VAL A 48 -41.28 -42.41 10.59
CA VAL A 48 -40.89 -43.61 11.39
C VAL A 48 -41.27 -45.01 10.88
N GLU A 49 -40.25 -45.85 10.61
CA GLU A 49 -40.13 -47.22 11.17
C GLU A 49 -38.70 -47.80 11.01
N GLU A 50 -38.07 -48.06 12.16
CA GLU A 50 -36.88 -48.92 12.43
C GLU A 50 -37.34 -50.40 12.55
N PRO A 51 -36.51 -51.42 12.91
CA PRO A 51 -35.04 -51.59 12.93
C PRO A 51 -34.60 -52.96 12.32
N LEU A 52 -33.30 -53.28 12.36
CA LEU A 52 -32.74 -54.47 13.01
C LEU A 52 -31.25 -54.73 12.62
N THR A 53 -30.40 -54.68 13.66
CA THR A 53 -29.36 -55.69 13.99
C THR A 53 -28.04 -55.73 13.20
N TRP A 54 -26.94 -55.23 13.81
CA TRP A 54 -25.84 -56.01 14.45
C TRP A 54 -24.74 -55.09 15.00
N LEU A 55 -24.52 -55.12 16.32
CA LEU A 55 -23.29 -54.66 16.95
C LEU A 55 -22.23 -55.77 16.91
N PRO A 56 -20.95 -55.39 16.91
CA PRO A 56 -20.08 -55.92 17.95
C PRO A 56 -19.43 -54.80 18.77
N VAL A 57 -19.47 -55.01 20.08
CA VAL A 57 -18.73 -54.31 21.12
C VAL A 57 -17.26 -54.19 20.73
N ALA A 58 -16.77 -52.95 20.64
CA ALA A 58 -15.34 -52.66 20.59
C ALA A 58 -14.96 -51.81 21.80
N LEU A 59 -14.05 -52.38 22.59
CA LEU A 59 -13.51 -51.86 23.84
C LEU A 59 -12.86 -50.48 23.62
N ALA A 60 -13.18 -49.54 24.51
CA ALA A 60 -12.53 -48.24 24.56
C ALA A 60 -11.01 -48.40 24.74
N PRO A 61 -10.16 -47.64 24.02
CA PRO A 61 -8.74 -47.59 24.32
C PRO A 61 -8.51 -46.86 25.66
N PRO A 62 -7.49 -47.27 26.43
CA PRO A 62 -7.21 -46.67 27.73
C PRO A 62 -6.74 -45.23 27.57
N CYS A 63 -7.24 -44.34 28.44
CA CYS A 63 -6.71 -43.00 28.62
C CYS A 63 -5.20 -43.07 28.89
N GLY A 64 -4.41 -42.48 28.00
CA GLY A 64 -2.96 -42.43 28.11
C GLY A 64 -2.36 -41.33 27.23
N GLU A 65 -1.92 -40.26 27.90
CA GLU A 65 -0.80 -39.37 27.57
C GLU A 65 -0.93 -38.41 26.37
N HIS A 66 -1.21 -37.15 26.71
CA HIS A 66 -0.94 -35.94 25.94
C HIS A 66 0.56 -35.81 25.62
N ALA A 67 1.04 -36.41 24.53
CA ALA A 67 2.38 -36.13 23.99
C ALA A 67 2.46 -36.12 22.45
N ALA A 68 1.42 -36.53 21.73
CA ALA A 68 1.46 -36.64 20.27
C ALA A 68 1.02 -35.37 19.50
N CYS A 69 0.50 -34.34 20.18
CA CYS A 69 -0.11 -33.18 19.50
C CYS A 69 0.90 -32.11 19.07
N SER A 70 2.03 -31.94 19.78
CA SER A 70 2.98 -30.85 19.48
C SER A 70 3.88 -31.14 18.27
N CYS A 71 4.23 -32.40 18.01
CA CYS A 71 5.19 -32.75 16.95
C CYS A 71 4.59 -32.63 15.54
N ALA A 72 3.28 -32.85 15.39
CA ALA A 72 2.59 -32.66 14.13
C ALA A 72 2.41 -31.17 13.80
N GLU A 73 2.04 -30.36 14.79
CA GLU A 73 1.86 -28.91 14.65
C GLU A 73 3.18 -28.19 14.32
N VAL A 74 4.27 -28.52 15.02
CA VAL A 74 5.62 -28.01 14.72
C VAL A 74 6.07 -28.41 13.31
N ARG A 75 5.79 -29.65 12.87
CA ARG A 75 6.15 -30.12 11.52
C ARG A 75 5.34 -29.45 10.41
N TRP A 76 4.06 -29.18 10.63
CA TRP A 76 3.23 -28.40 9.70
C TRP A 76 3.69 -26.95 9.63
N MET A 77 4.03 -26.37 10.78
CA MET A 77 4.58 -25.04 10.93
C MET A 77 5.96 -24.89 10.25
N GLU A 78 6.84 -25.87 10.33
CA GLU A 78 8.15 -25.82 9.67
C GLU A 78 8.03 -25.93 8.15
N ARG A 79 7.13 -26.81 7.67
CA ARG A 79 6.79 -26.92 6.24
C ARG A 79 6.17 -25.64 5.70
N SER A 80 5.36 -24.94 6.50
CA SER A 80 4.79 -23.64 6.09
C SER A 80 5.89 -22.58 5.95
N LEU A 81 6.87 -22.56 6.86
CA LEU A 81 7.98 -21.59 6.80
C LEU A 81 8.89 -21.83 5.58
N GLN A 82 9.20 -23.09 5.27
CA GLN A 82 9.96 -23.43 4.05
C GLN A 82 9.23 -22.99 2.79
N ALA A 83 7.90 -23.14 2.72
CA ALA A 83 7.11 -22.67 1.58
C ALA A 83 7.18 -21.12 1.44
N ILE A 84 7.13 -20.40 2.57
CA ILE A 84 7.28 -18.94 2.60
C ILE A 84 8.65 -18.49 2.12
N GLU A 85 9.71 -19.18 2.55
CA GLU A 85 11.08 -18.90 2.14
C GLU A 85 11.30 -19.18 0.65
N LEU A 86 10.75 -20.29 0.12
CA LEU A 86 10.81 -20.59 -1.31
C LEU A 86 10.11 -19.51 -2.14
N GLN A 87 8.97 -19.00 -1.66
CA GLN A 87 8.27 -17.90 -2.32
C GLN A 87 9.08 -16.60 -2.28
N LEU A 88 9.76 -16.30 -1.16
CA LEU A 88 10.71 -15.18 -1.08
C LEU A 88 11.79 -15.32 -2.15
N GLN A 89 12.46 -16.47 -2.19
CA GLN A 89 13.56 -16.73 -3.13
C GLN A 89 13.11 -16.59 -4.59
N PHE A 90 11.89 -17.02 -4.93
CA PHE A 90 11.31 -16.82 -6.24
C PHE A 90 11.04 -15.35 -6.58
N LEU A 91 10.53 -14.56 -5.64
CA LEU A 91 10.33 -13.12 -5.85
C LEU A 91 11.68 -12.39 -5.98
N MET A 92 12.64 -12.76 -5.15
CA MET A 92 14.02 -12.24 -5.22
C MET A 92 14.68 -12.58 -6.56
N SER A 93 14.52 -13.81 -7.07
CA SER A 93 15.07 -14.20 -8.37
C SER A 93 14.44 -13.39 -9.50
N LYS A 94 13.12 -13.16 -9.48
CA LYS A 94 12.46 -12.29 -10.47
C LYS A 94 12.96 -10.86 -10.44
N ALA A 95 13.20 -10.30 -9.25
CA ALA A 95 13.79 -8.97 -9.12
C ALA A 95 15.22 -8.94 -9.69
N ASN A 96 16.00 -10.01 -9.48
CA ASN A 96 17.33 -10.16 -10.07
C ASN A 96 17.27 -10.26 -11.60
N ASP A 97 16.35 -11.06 -12.14
CA ASP A 97 16.20 -11.22 -13.58
C ASP A 97 15.85 -9.87 -14.25
N LEU A 98 14.95 -9.09 -13.66
CA LEU A 98 14.61 -7.74 -14.16
C LEU A 98 15.82 -6.80 -14.10
N HIS A 99 16.60 -6.85 -13.02
CA HIS A 99 17.83 -6.07 -12.88
C HIS A 99 18.88 -6.49 -13.94
N ASP A 100 19.10 -7.78 -14.12
CA ASP A 100 20.07 -8.32 -15.06
C ASP A 100 19.65 -8.03 -16.51
N CYS A 101 18.36 -8.12 -16.83
CA CYS A 101 17.83 -7.71 -18.13
C CYS A 101 18.04 -6.20 -18.39
N LEU A 102 17.90 -5.35 -17.36
CA LEU A 102 18.19 -3.92 -17.51
C LEU A 102 19.67 -3.66 -17.80
N VAL A 103 20.56 -4.31 -17.06
CA VAL A 103 22.02 -4.11 -17.16
C VAL A 103 22.57 -4.68 -18.47
N ASN A 104 22.07 -5.85 -18.89
CA ASN A 104 22.58 -6.58 -20.07
C ASN A 104 21.78 -6.33 -21.35
N GLY A 105 20.58 -5.74 -21.27
CA GLY A 105 19.66 -5.56 -22.40
C GLY A 105 20.17 -4.64 -23.50
N HIS A 106 19.70 -4.87 -24.73
CA HIS A 106 20.19 -4.21 -25.94
C HIS A 106 19.04 -3.57 -26.73
N GLY A 107 18.60 -2.38 -26.29
CA GLY A 107 17.72 -1.53 -27.09
C GLY A 107 16.80 -0.63 -26.24
N PRO A 108 16.43 0.57 -26.73
CA PRO A 108 15.49 1.46 -26.02
C PRO A 108 14.10 0.85 -25.81
N LEU A 109 13.54 0.19 -26.84
CA LEU A 109 12.21 -0.44 -26.79
C LEU A 109 12.13 -1.58 -25.75
N GLU A 110 13.20 -2.36 -25.61
CA GLU A 110 13.28 -3.42 -24.60
C GLU A 110 13.30 -2.83 -23.19
N ARG A 111 14.00 -1.71 -23.00
CA ARG A 111 14.08 -1.02 -21.70
C ARG A 111 12.76 -0.39 -21.29
N GLU A 112 12.00 0.17 -22.23
CA GLU A 112 10.65 0.69 -21.96
C GLU A 112 9.68 -0.43 -21.55
N ALA A 113 9.72 -1.57 -22.24
CA ALA A 113 8.92 -2.74 -21.87
C ALA A 113 9.29 -3.28 -20.47
N LEU A 114 10.59 -3.32 -20.15
CA LEU A 114 11.07 -3.68 -18.81
C LEU A 114 10.59 -2.68 -17.75
N ALA A 115 10.65 -1.38 -18.03
CA ALA A 115 10.17 -0.35 -17.11
C ALA A 115 8.68 -0.49 -16.82
N ALA A 116 7.86 -0.76 -17.85
CA ALA A 116 6.43 -1.02 -17.69
C ALA A 116 6.12 -2.29 -16.89
N ALA A 117 7.03 -3.27 -16.87
CA ALA A 117 6.89 -4.49 -16.08
C ALA A 117 7.14 -4.27 -14.57
N VAL A 118 7.91 -3.24 -14.17
CA VAL A 118 8.27 -3.00 -12.76
C VAL A 118 7.05 -2.71 -11.89
N PRO A 119 6.14 -1.76 -12.22
CA PRO A 119 4.92 -1.53 -11.42
C PRO A 119 4.07 -2.79 -11.28
N SER A 120 3.93 -3.56 -12.36
CA SER A 120 3.18 -4.82 -12.34
C SER A 120 3.82 -5.83 -11.40
N PHE A 121 5.15 -5.94 -11.42
CA PHE A 121 5.89 -6.83 -10.52
C PHE A 121 5.73 -6.42 -9.05
N LEU A 122 5.82 -5.12 -8.73
CA LEU A 122 5.56 -4.59 -7.38
C LEU A 122 4.16 -4.97 -6.91
N TYR A 123 3.15 -4.83 -7.77
CA TYR A 123 1.78 -5.25 -7.48
C TYR A 123 1.69 -6.76 -7.19
N THR A 124 2.38 -7.61 -7.96
CA THR A 124 2.39 -9.06 -7.74
C THR A 124 3.06 -9.50 -6.44
N CYS A 125 3.87 -8.64 -5.81
CA CYS A 125 4.49 -8.90 -4.51
C CYS A 125 3.53 -8.64 -3.33
N GLN A 126 2.48 -7.84 -3.51
CA GLN A 126 1.56 -7.46 -2.43
C GLN A 126 0.92 -8.63 -1.67
N PRO A 127 0.46 -9.72 -2.34
CA PRO A 127 -0.11 -10.87 -1.63
C PRO A 127 0.90 -11.54 -0.68
N TYR A 128 2.19 -11.55 -1.04
CA TYR A 128 3.23 -12.10 -0.19
C TYR A 128 3.41 -11.26 1.08
N PHE A 129 3.49 -9.94 0.94
CA PHE A 129 3.53 -9.02 2.08
C PHE A 129 2.32 -9.17 3.01
N ASN A 130 1.11 -9.19 2.45
CA ASN A 130 -0.13 -9.36 3.23
C ASN A 130 -0.15 -10.70 3.99
N TYR A 131 0.39 -11.76 3.38
CA TYR A 131 0.49 -13.06 4.02
C TYR A 131 1.47 -13.07 5.20
N LEU A 132 2.62 -12.40 5.06
CA LEU A 132 3.59 -12.26 6.15
C LEU A 132 2.99 -11.47 7.32
N GLU A 133 2.35 -10.33 7.04
CA GLU A 133 1.71 -9.48 8.04
C GLU A 133 0.62 -10.23 8.82
N SER A 134 -0.31 -10.89 8.13
CA SER A 134 -1.39 -11.66 8.77
C SER A 134 -0.87 -12.82 9.62
N THR A 135 0.15 -13.55 9.16
CA THR A 135 0.76 -14.66 9.91
C THR A 135 1.52 -14.16 11.14
N SER A 136 2.12 -12.96 11.06
CA SER A 136 2.82 -12.32 12.18
C SER A 136 1.88 -11.87 13.30
N ILE A 137 0.62 -11.52 12.99
CA ILE A 137 -0.39 -11.07 13.96
C ILE A 137 -1.06 -12.24 14.67
N VAL A 138 -1.37 -13.33 13.96
CA VAL A 138 -1.91 -14.56 14.59
C VAL A 138 -0.96 -15.09 15.66
N SER A 139 0.34 -14.93 15.42
CA SER A 139 1.41 -15.25 16.37
C SER A 139 1.32 -14.44 17.69
N GLN A 140 0.69 -13.26 17.72
CA GLN A 140 0.57 -12.47 18.95
C GLN A 140 -0.49 -12.99 19.94
N ARG A 141 -1.44 -13.83 19.49
CA ARG A 141 -2.61 -14.25 20.28
C ARG A 141 -2.44 -15.59 21.01
N SER A 142 -1.30 -16.25 20.89
CA SER A 142 -1.05 -17.57 21.46
C SER A 142 -0.08 -17.51 22.65
N PRO A 143 -0.38 -18.16 23.80
CA PRO A 143 0.39 -18.05 25.04
C PRO A 143 1.74 -18.82 25.05
N VAL A 144 2.20 -19.37 23.92
CA VAL A 144 3.48 -20.10 23.81
C VAL A 144 4.59 -19.14 23.38
N HIS A 145 5.28 -18.58 24.36
CA HIS A 145 5.97 -17.28 24.26
C HIS A 145 7.28 -17.21 23.45
N PHE A 146 7.95 -18.33 23.14
CA PHE A 146 9.31 -18.28 22.56
C PHE A 146 9.34 -18.60 21.05
N ASP A 147 8.82 -19.76 20.63
CA ASP A 147 8.85 -20.19 19.22
C ASP A 147 8.00 -19.30 18.29
N ILE A 148 7.02 -18.62 18.88
CA ILE A 148 6.10 -17.75 18.15
C ILE A 148 6.72 -16.36 17.92
N TYR A 149 7.48 -15.85 18.89
CA TYR A 149 8.21 -14.59 18.75
C TYR A 149 9.34 -14.72 17.72
N THR A 150 10.14 -15.79 17.79
CA THR A 150 11.22 -16.05 16.83
C THR A 150 10.69 -16.18 15.40
N ARG A 151 9.56 -16.86 15.23
CA ARG A 151 8.85 -16.94 13.95
C ARG A 151 8.39 -15.57 13.45
N ARG A 152 7.76 -14.75 14.30
CA ARG A 152 7.35 -13.39 13.91
C ARG A 152 8.55 -12.60 13.41
N VAL A 153 9.66 -12.62 14.16
CA VAL A 153 10.90 -11.94 13.76
C VAL A 153 11.39 -12.44 12.40
N GLN A 154 11.36 -13.75 12.13
CA GLN A 154 11.75 -14.31 10.82
C GLN A 154 10.83 -13.85 9.68
N LEU A 155 9.50 -13.83 9.89
CA LEU A 155 8.56 -13.38 8.87
C LEU A 155 8.72 -11.88 8.56
N LEU A 156 8.96 -11.06 9.58
CA LEU A 156 9.23 -9.64 9.40
C LEU A 156 10.58 -9.41 8.70
N ASP A 157 11.58 -10.24 8.97
CA ASP A 157 12.85 -10.22 8.26
C ASP A 157 12.68 -10.55 6.76
N PHE A 158 11.88 -11.57 6.42
CA PHE A 158 11.53 -11.86 5.02
C PHE A 158 10.82 -10.70 4.31
N SER A 159 9.91 -10.02 5.01
CA SER A 159 9.25 -8.82 4.51
C SER A 159 10.27 -7.71 4.22
N GLN A 160 11.17 -7.46 5.17
CA GLN A 160 12.21 -6.44 5.04
C GLN A 160 13.19 -6.75 3.89
N GLN A 161 13.63 -8.01 3.75
CA GLN A 161 14.50 -8.45 2.66
C GLN A 161 13.89 -8.18 1.28
N LEU A 162 12.61 -8.55 1.09
CA LEU A 162 11.92 -8.30 -0.18
C LEU A 162 11.74 -6.79 -0.41
N CYS A 163 11.32 -6.05 0.62
CA CYS A 163 11.14 -4.61 0.56
C CYS A 163 12.42 -3.91 0.07
N ASP A 164 13.56 -4.23 0.68
CA ASP A 164 14.86 -3.64 0.32
C ASP A 164 15.27 -4.00 -1.11
N ARG A 165 14.99 -5.24 -1.54
CA ARG A 165 15.31 -5.67 -2.92
C ARG A 165 14.46 -4.94 -3.95
N LEU A 166 13.16 -4.75 -3.68
CA LEU A 166 12.25 -4.01 -4.55
C LEU A 166 12.62 -2.52 -4.60
N GLU A 167 12.97 -1.92 -3.46
CA GLU A 167 13.46 -0.54 -3.38
C GLU A 167 14.72 -0.37 -4.25
N GLN A 168 15.71 -1.26 -4.12
CA GLN A 168 16.91 -1.26 -4.97
C GLN A 168 16.59 -1.42 -6.46
N LEU A 169 15.65 -2.30 -6.82
CA LEU A 169 15.22 -2.50 -8.20
C LEU A 169 14.67 -1.18 -8.77
N VAL A 170 13.72 -0.56 -8.09
CA VAL A 170 13.08 0.69 -8.53
C VAL A 170 14.11 1.82 -8.64
N LEU A 171 14.99 1.97 -7.64
CA LEU A 171 16.06 2.96 -7.66
C LEU A 171 17.03 2.75 -8.82
N THR A 172 17.33 1.49 -9.15
CA THR A 172 18.17 1.16 -10.32
C THR A 172 17.47 1.66 -11.58
N PHE A 173 16.21 1.29 -11.83
CA PHE A 173 15.48 1.73 -13.02
C PHE A 173 15.35 3.27 -13.11
N ALA A 174 15.12 3.94 -11.98
CA ALA A 174 15.10 5.40 -11.90
C ALA A 174 16.46 6.02 -12.27
N SER A 175 17.58 5.40 -11.88
CA SER A 175 18.93 5.89 -12.23
C SER A 175 19.23 5.83 -13.74
N TYR A 176 18.54 4.95 -14.49
CA TYR A 176 18.58 4.90 -15.95
C TYR A 176 17.56 5.84 -16.61
N ASN A 177 16.84 6.66 -15.83
CA ASN A 177 15.74 7.53 -16.26
C ASN A 177 14.58 6.77 -16.94
N LEU A 178 14.36 5.52 -16.54
CA LEU A 178 13.26 4.70 -17.07
C LEU A 178 11.99 4.78 -16.23
N LEU A 179 12.13 5.11 -14.95
CA LEU A 179 11.02 5.32 -14.03
C LEU A 179 11.17 6.68 -13.36
N SER A 180 10.04 7.37 -13.22
CA SER A 180 9.95 8.55 -12.38
C SER A 180 9.58 8.16 -10.95
N LEU A 181 10.13 8.89 -9.98
CA LEU A 181 9.83 8.76 -8.56
C LEU A 181 9.14 10.03 -8.02
N ASP A 182 8.78 10.97 -8.89
CA ASP A 182 8.09 12.21 -8.52
C ASP A 182 6.61 11.92 -8.28
N GLU A 183 6.10 12.17 -7.08
CA GLU A 183 4.68 11.94 -6.75
C GLU A 183 3.71 12.81 -7.57
N THR A 184 4.18 13.89 -8.18
CA THR A 184 3.34 14.77 -9.00
C THR A 184 3.07 14.19 -10.40
N GLU A 185 3.83 13.17 -10.81
CA GLU A 185 3.68 12.53 -12.13
C GLU A 185 2.70 11.34 -12.08
N PRO A 186 1.76 11.23 -13.04
CA PRO A 186 0.71 10.18 -13.02
C PRO A 186 1.24 8.74 -13.07
N ASN A 187 2.38 8.51 -13.72
CA ASN A 187 2.95 7.17 -13.93
C ASN A 187 4.17 6.91 -13.02
N SER A 188 4.25 7.67 -11.92
CA SER A 188 5.34 7.57 -10.97
C SER A 188 5.32 6.27 -10.18
N VAL A 189 6.52 5.78 -9.85
CA VAL A 189 6.74 4.63 -8.96
C VAL A 189 7.41 5.10 -7.67
N SER A 190 6.93 6.22 -7.13
CA SER A 190 7.47 6.85 -5.92
C SER A 190 7.35 5.97 -4.68
N HIS A 191 6.33 5.11 -4.61
CA HIS A 191 6.08 4.21 -3.50
C HIS A 191 5.39 2.92 -3.93
N PHE A 192 5.45 1.89 -3.08
CA PHE A 192 4.72 0.63 -3.26
C PHE A 192 4.16 0.12 -1.94
N CYS A 193 3.09 -0.70 -2.03
CA CYS A 193 2.46 -1.31 -0.87
C CYS A 193 3.32 -2.47 -0.34
N ILE A 194 3.58 -2.47 0.96
CA ILE A 194 4.37 -3.50 1.66
C ILE A 194 3.56 -4.26 2.72
N GLY A 195 2.25 -4.22 2.61
CA GLY A 195 1.37 -5.06 3.42
C GLY A 195 0.14 -4.34 3.94
N GLN A 196 -0.85 -5.15 4.30
CA GLN A 196 -2.07 -4.73 4.95
C GLN A 196 -2.29 -5.58 6.19
N SER A 197 -2.63 -4.92 7.30
CA SER A 197 -2.94 -5.55 8.58
C SER A 197 -4.29 -5.07 9.10
N GLN A 198 -4.90 -5.87 9.98
CA GLN A 198 -6.12 -5.49 10.69
C GLN A 198 -5.80 -5.33 12.18
N LEU A 199 -6.19 -4.18 12.73
CA LEU A 199 -5.99 -3.80 14.11
C LEU A 199 -7.36 -3.47 14.75
N GLY A 200 -8.04 -4.51 15.24
CA GLY A 200 -9.42 -4.38 15.72
C GLY A 200 -10.36 -3.95 14.57
N PRO A 201 -11.10 -2.84 14.68
CA PRO A 201 -11.94 -2.32 13.60
C PRO A 201 -11.14 -1.56 12.53
N LEU A 202 -9.81 -1.38 12.70
CA LEU A 202 -9.00 -0.63 11.76
C LEU A 202 -8.35 -1.56 10.74
N LYS A 203 -8.37 -1.15 9.47
CA LYS A 203 -7.54 -1.68 8.40
C LYS A 203 -6.37 -0.73 8.20
N VAL A 204 -5.15 -1.24 8.30
CA VAL A 204 -3.90 -0.47 8.15
C VAL A 204 -3.17 -0.96 6.90
N THR A 205 -3.07 -0.12 5.88
CA THR A 205 -2.32 -0.41 4.64
C THR A 205 -1.01 0.36 4.65
N THR A 206 0.10 -0.34 4.48
CA THR A 206 1.45 0.22 4.60
C THR A 206 2.10 0.41 3.23
N PHE A 207 2.68 1.58 3.01
CA PHE A 207 3.41 1.93 1.80
C PHE A 207 4.83 2.38 2.13
N ARG A 208 5.78 1.95 1.30
CA ARG A 208 7.20 2.33 1.38
C ARG A 208 7.53 3.28 0.25
N TYR A 209 8.16 4.41 0.57
CA TYR A 209 8.71 5.32 -0.43
C TYR A 209 10.09 4.85 -0.91
N CYS A 210 10.24 4.74 -2.23
CA CYS A 210 11.45 4.26 -2.89
C CYS A 210 12.63 5.22 -2.71
N ARG A 211 12.33 6.52 -2.55
CA ARG A 211 13.27 7.58 -2.25
C ARG A 211 12.63 8.51 -1.21
N PRO A 212 13.41 9.15 -0.33
CA PRO A 212 12.88 10.23 0.49
C PRO A 212 12.23 11.31 -0.36
N THR A 213 10.92 11.48 -0.21
CA THR A 213 10.14 12.48 -0.96
C THR A 213 9.71 13.59 -0.02
N GLN A 214 9.85 14.84 -0.45
CA GLN A 214 9.45 15.98 0.37
C GLN A 214 7.97 15.88 0.75
N TYR A 215 7.68 16.22 2.00
CA TYR A 215 6.31 16.39 2.46
C TYR A 215 5.75 17.65 1.80
N LEU A 216 4.90 17.45 0.79
CA LEU A 216 4.25 18.52 0.06
C LEU A 216 3.28 19.25 1.00
N ALA A 217 3.64 20.46 1.37
CA ALA A 217 2.81 21.40 2.10
C ALA A 217 3.09 22.82 1.57
N GLN A 218 2.17 23.75 1.82
CA GLN A 218 2.31 25.14 1.37
C GLN A 218 3.57 25.83 1.94
N VAL A 219 4.04 25.38 3.10
CA VAL A 219 5.28 25.83 3.74
C VAL A 219 6.34 24.74 3.58
N ASP A 220 7.59 25.13 3.34
CA ASP A 220 8.71 24.21 3.37
C ASP A 220 8.85 23.63 4.79
N THR A 221 8.49 22.36 4.94
CA THR A 221 8.51 21.67 6.22
C THR A 221 9.87 21.07 6.54
N SER A 222 10.80 21.02 5.56
CA SER A 222 12.05 20.23 5.63
C SER A 222 11.86 18.73 5.95
N LEU A 223 10.61 18.23 5.91
CA LEU A 223 10.28 16.84 6.19
C LEU A 223 10.32 16.02 4.92
N PHE A 224 10.91 14.83 5.02
CA PHE A 224 10.96 13.84 3.96
C PHE A 224 10.23 12.57 4.39
N LYS A 225 9.27 12.14 3.57
CA LYS A 225 8.48 10.92 3.75
C LYS A 225 9.33 9.69 3.44
N ARG A 226 9.23 8.69 4.32
CA ARG A 226 9.84 7.37 4.14
C ARG A 226 8.81 6.26 4.07
N MET A 227 7.73 6.37 4.84
CA MET A 227 6.60 5.44 4.81
C MET A 227 5.28 6.19 4.97
N ARG A 228 4.21 5.60 4.43
CA ARG A 228 2.82 6.04 4.62
C ARG A 228 2.00 4.87 5.13
N TRP A 229 1.09 5.15 6.06
CA TRP A 229 0.03 4.23 6.43
C TRP A 229 -1.32 4.88 6.15
N ASN A 230 -2.19 4.12 5.48
CA ASN A 230 -3.60 4.47 5.34
C ASN A 230 -4.35 3.68 6.41
N VAL A 231 -5.06 4.38 7.29
CA VAL A 231 -5.83 3.79 8.38
C VAL A 231 -7.31 4.03 8.08
N GLU A 232 -8.00 2.95 7.75
CA GLU A 232 -9.43 2.96 7.41
C GLU A 232 -10.21 2.30 8.56
N ARG A 233 -11.33 2.91 8.96
CA ARG A 233 -12.29 2.25 9.87
C ARG A 233 -13.18 1.32 9.06
N LEU A 234 -13.19 0.04 9.41
CA LEU A 234 -14.11 -0.92 8.81
C LEU A 234 -15.52 -0.62 9.31
N PRO A 235 -16.52 -0.53 8.42
CA PRO A 235 -17.88 -0.24 8.80
C PRO A 235 -18.45 -1.39 9.64
N ASP A 236 -19.16 -1.04 10.71
CA ASP A 236 -19.99 -2.02 11.41
C ASP A 236 -21.13 -2.43 10.48
N GLU A 237 -21.43 -3.74 10.40
CA GLU A 237 -22.50 -4.32 9.56
C GLU A 237 -23.90 -3.74 9.83
N GLN A 238 -24.05 -2.92 10.88
CA GLN A 238 -25.29 -2.34 11.36
C GLN A 238 -25.48 -0.87 10.96
N GLN A 239 -24.50 -0.22 10.33
CA GLN A 239 -24.62 1.18 9.90
C GLN A 239 -25.23 1.34 8.49
N PRO A 240 -26.20 2.26 8.33
CA PRO A 240 -26.77 2.56 7.01
C PRO A 240 -25.70 3.10 6.04
N GLU A 241 -25.77 2.70 4.78
CA GLU A 241 -24.79 3.07 3.73
C GLU A 241 -24.69 4.58 3.49
N GLU A 242 -25.71 5.35 3.85
CA GLU A 242 -25.80 6.81 3.63
C GLU A 242 -24.97 7.65 4.63
N GLU A 243 -24.51 7.06 5.74
CA GLU A 243 -23.65 7.75 6.75
C GLU A 243 -22.18 7.27 6.71
N ARG A 244 -21.81 6.46 5.71
CA ARG A 244 -20.42 6.00 5.55
C ARG A 244 -19.55 7.10 4.96
N GLU A 245 -19.05 8.00 5.81
CA GLU A 245 -17.86 8.76 5.46
C GLU A 245 -16.67 7.79 5.42
N GLU A 246 -16.08 7.60 4.24
CA GLU A 246 -14.80 6.91 4.06
C GLU A 246 -13.67 7.78 4.62
N ASP A 247 -13.65 7.96 5.94
CA ASP A 247 -12.61 8.74 6.61
C ASP A 247 -11.33 7.88 6.70
N THR A 248 -10.47 8.05 5.70
CA THR A 248 -9.13 7.45 5.69
C THR A 248 -8.16 8.41 6.36
N GLU A 249 -7.65 8.02 7.52
CA GLU A 249 -6.61 8.77 8.21
C GLU A 249 -5.24 8.39 7.62
N TYR A 250 -4.41 9.39 7.29
CA TYR A 250 -3.08 9.16 6.74
C TYR A 250 -1.99 9.46 7.79
N TYR A 251 -1.09 8.50 7.98
CA TYR A 251 0.06 8.63 8.86
C TYR A 251 1.35 8.48 8.07
N PHE A 252 2.41 9.17 8.49
CA PHE A 252 3.70 9.16 7.79
C PHE A 252 4.86 8.99 8.75
N LEU A 253 5.81 8.14 8.35
CA LEU A 253 7.16 8.14 8.88
C LEU A 253 7.94 9.18 8.08
N CYS A 254 8.40 10.22 8.76
CA CYS A 254 9.19 11.26 8.16
C CYS A 254 10.54 11.37 8.86
N TYR A 255 11.51 11.94 8.16
CA TYR A 255 12.70 12.50 8.79
C TYR A 255 12.86 13.98 8.47
N GLU A 256 13.57 14.69 9.34
CA GLU A 256 14.07 16.04 9.15
C GLU A 256 15.58 16.05 9.42
N ASP A 257 16.34 16.81 8.62
CA ASP A 257 17.78 16.99 8.84
C ASP A 257 17.99 18.26 9.69
N ILE A 258 18.33 18.08 10.97
CA ILE A 258 18.46 19.17 11.96
C ILE A 258 19.92 19.56 12.11
N PRO A 259 20.28 20.86 12.18
CA PRO A 259 21.66 21.28 12.44
C PRO A 259 22.26 20.64 13.70
N ASN A 260 23.44 20.07 13.57
CA ASN A 260 24.17 19.44 14.67
C ASN A 260 24.77 20.52 15.59
N ALA A 261 24.18 20.72 16.77
CA ALA A 261 24.66 21.70 17.76
C ALA A 261 26.09 21.43 18.27
N HIS A 262 26.65 20.23 18.02
CA HIS A 262 28.00 19.85 18.41
C HIS A 262 29.01 19.88 17.25
N ALA A 263 28.62 20.33 16.06
CA ALA A 263 29.56 20.54 14.97
C ALA A 263 30.51 21.69 15.31
N GLU A 264 31.83 21.43 15.31
CA GLU A 264 32.82 22.46 15.60
C GLU A 264 32.77 23.56 14.53
N PRO A 265 32.58 24.84 14.90
CA PRO A 265 32.54 25.93 13.96
C PRO A 265 33.98 26.33 13.59
N GLY A 266 34.62 25.58 12.70
CA GLY A 266 35.99 25.91 12.33
C GLY A 266 36.69 24.87 11.48
N GLY A 267 36.49 24.94 10.17
CA GLY A 267 37.36 24.29 9.21
C GLY A 267 37.09 24.88 7.83
N ASP A 268 37.97 25.77 7.37
CA ASP A 268 37.99 26.23 5.98
C ASP A 268 38.15 25.01 5.06
N SER A 269 37.04 24.46 4.62
CA SER A 269 36.98 23.31 3.74
C SER A 269 35.75 23.47 2.88
N GLN A 270 36.00 23.98 1.68
CA GLN A 270 35.08 24.02 0.56
C GLN A 270 34.64 22.59 0.22
N GLY A 271 33.61 22.09 0.91
CA GLY A 271 33.05 20.77 0.72
C GLY A 271 32.02 20.48 1.79
N PHE A 272 30.75 20.35 1.38
CA PHE A 272 29.63 19.96 2.22
C PHE A 272 29.97 18.68 3.00
N SER A 273 30.42 18.84 4.24
CA SER A 273 30.69 17.73 5.14
C SER A 273 29.36 17.26 5.74
N ASP A 274 29.05 15.99 5.53
CA ASP A 274 27.89 15.23 6.02
C ASP A 274 27.76 15.22 7.57
N GLY A 275 28.66 15.88 8.30
CA GLY A 275 28.71 15.92 9.77
C GLY A 275 27.95 17.08 10.44
N ASN A 276 27.41 18.03 9.67
CA ASN A 276 26.76 19.23 10.22
C ASN A 276 25.25 19.09 10.47
N VAL A 277 24.64 17.97 10.07
CA VAL A 277 23.21 17.73 10.28
C VAL A 277 22.98 16.35 10.89
N VAL A 278 22.01 16.26 11.78
CA VAL A 278 21.53 15.02 12.39
C VAL A 278 20.13 14.76 11.86
N ARG A 279 19.97 13.62 11.20
CA ARG A 279 18.66 13.15 10.76
C ARG A 279 17.83 12.71 11.96
N MET A 280 16.64 13.26 12.11
CA MET A 280 15.70 12.89 13.18
C MET A 280 14.43 12.32 12.59
N TRP A 281 13.99 11.18 13.13
CA TRP A 281 12.85 10.42 12.65
C TRP A 281 11.62 10.63 13.54
N SER A 282 10.45 10.73 12.92
CA SER A 282 9.18 10.82 13.63
C SER A 282 8.03 10.18 12.87
N ILE A 283 7.02 9.73 13.62
CA ILE A 283 5.71 9.36 13.09
C ILE A 283 4.73 10.50 13.39
N GLY A 284 3.92 10.84 12.40
CA GLY A 284 2.93 11.90 12.52
C GLY A 284 1.75 11.67 11.59
N GLN A 285 0.64 12.32 11.92
CA GLN A 285 -0.59 12.29 11.14
C GLN A 285 -0.57 13.42 10.12
N TRP A 286 -1.02 13.13 8.91
CA TRP A 286 -1.37 14.15 7.94
C TRP A 286 -2.77 14.64 8.25
N VAL A 287 -2.88 15.94 8.54
CA VAL A 287 -4.13 16.60 8.84
C VAL A 287 -4.39 17.59 7.72
N GLN A 288 -5.44 17.32 6.93
CA GLN A 288 -5.88 18.26 5.92
C GLN A 288 -6.24 19.57 6.61
N ALA A 289 -5.57 20.65 6.23
CA ALA A 289 -6.11 21.97 6.48
C ALA A 289 -7.08 22.23 5.33
N THR A 290 -8.37 22.30 5.61
CA THR A 290 -9.32 22.78 4.62
C THR A 290 -8.85 24.17 4.18
N PRO A 291 -8.90 24.51 2.88
CA PRO A 291 -8.88 25.90 2.46
C PRO A 291 -9.87 26.68 3.33
N GLU A 292 -9.55 27.92 3.71
CA GLU A 292 -10.47 28.78 4.47
C GLU A 292 -11.75 29.12 3.67
N THR A 293 -11.84 28.64 2.43
CA THR A 293 -12.85 29.00 1.44
C THR A 293 -13.62 27.79 0.93
N ASP A 294 -14.93 27.94 0.72
CA ASP A 294 -15.80 26.96 0.07
C ASP A 294 -15.75 27.03 -1.47
N ASP A 295 -14.85 27.84 -2.07
CA ASP A 295 -14.76 28.00 -3.52
C ASP A 295 -14.02 26.83 -4.17
N ILE A 296 -14.77 25.98 -4.87
CA ILE A 296 -14.25 24.84 -5.65
C ILE A 296 -13.11 25.21 -6.62
N CYS A 297 -13.05 26.45 -7.11
CA CYS A 297 -11.98 26.90 -8.00
C CYS A 297 -10.65 27.03 -7.25
N GLU A 298 -10.65 27.50 -6.01
CA GLU A 298 -9.45 27.53 -5.18
C GLU A 298 -8.98 26.10 -4.86
N TRP A 299 -9.92 25.18 -4.64
CA TRP A 299 -9.60 23.76 -4.46
C TRP A 299 -8.98 23.13 -5.71
N ILE A 300 -9.50 23.42 -6.90
CA ILE A 300 -8.98 22.90 -8.18
C ILE A 300 -7.62 23.51 -8.52
N LEU A 301 -7.41 24.79 -8.20
CA LEU A 301 -6.18 25.52 -8.49
C LEU A 301 -5.10 25.33 -7.42
N CYS A 302 -5.44 24.67 -6.31
CA CYS A 302 -4.51 24.36 -5.23
C CYS A 302 -3.44 23.38 -5.72
N GLN A 303 -2.27 23.91 -6.09
CA GLN A 303 -1.15 23.07 -6.57
C GLN A 303 -0.54 22.20 -5.47
N VAL A 304 -0.65 22.61 -4.20
CA VAL A 304 -0.12 21.88 -3.04
C VAL A 304 -1.17 21.90 -1.94
N PRO A 305 -1.64 20.74 -1.45
CA PRO A 305 -2.63 20.68 -0.40
C PRO A 305 -2.18 21.49 0.82
N THR A 306 -3.09 22.30 1.38
CA THR A 306 -2.89 22.86 2.71
C THR A 306 -3.02 21.69 3.68
N ALA A 307 -1.91 21.23 4.22
CA ALA A 307 -1.88 20.13 5.16
C ALA A 307 -0.78 20.33 6.18
N SER A 308 -1.04 19.87 7.40
CA SER A 308 -0.06 19.92 8.48
C SER A 308 0.37 18.51 8.87
N TYR A 309 1.67 18.38 9.14
CA TYR A 309 2.23 17.19 9.75
C TYR A 309 2.14 17.32 11.26
N HIS A 310 1.14 16.68 11.87
CA HIS A 310 1.00 16.64 13.32
C HIS A 310 1.87 15.51 13.88
N ARG A 311 3.05 15.87 14.40
CA ARG A 311 4.02 14.92 14.97
C ARG A 311 3.44 14.26 16.22
N LEU A 312 3.34 12.93 16.20
CA LEU A 312 2.78 12.13 17.30
C LEU A 312 3.86 11.42 18.11
N LEU A 313 4.90 10.92 17.44
CA LEU A 313 5.96 10.15 18.08
C LEU A 313 7.33 10.49 17.51
N PHE A 314 8.28 10.73 18.41
CA PHE A 314 9.68 10.96 18.07
C PHE A 314 10.50 9.68 18.27
N LEU A 315 11.26 9.29 17.25
CA LEU A 315 12.01 8.02 17.22
C LEU A 315 13.53 8.21 17.39
N GLY A 316 14.02 9.44 17.29
CA GLY A 316 15.45 9.75 17.42
C GLY A 316 16.19 9.68 16.10
N SER A 317 17.50 9.42 16.13
CA SER A 317 18.38 9.54 14.96
C SER A 317 18.50 8.30 14.09
N ASN A 318 18.11 7.14 14.62
CA ASN A 318 18.24 5.86 13.91
C ASN A 318 17.01 5.62 13.05
N GLU A 319 17.21 5.28 11.77
CA GLU A 319 16.12 4.87 10.89
C GLU A 319 15.47 3.57 11.42
N PRO A 320 14.16 3.56 11.69
CA PRO A 320 13.47 2.33 12.06
C PRO A 320 13.32 1.41 10.83
N SER A 321 13.32 0.09 11.05
CA SER A 321 12.90 -0.86 10.00
C SER A 321 11.42 -0.64 9.65
N SER A 322 10.98 -1.11 8.48
CA SER A 322 9.59 -0.96 8.05
C SER A 322 8.63 -1.58 9.06
N CYS A 323 8.98 -2.77 9.55
CA CYS A 323 8.19 -3.50 10.53
C CYS A 323 8.17 -2.80 11.89
N SER A 324 9.32 -2.34 12.39
CA SER A 324 9.39 -1.61 13.67
C SER A 324 8.62 -0.30 13.62
N ALA A 325 8.68 0.43 12.50
CA ALA A 325 7.91 1.65 12.31
C ALA A 325 6.39 1.38 12.34
N THR A 326 5.94 0.30 11.67
CA THR A 326 4.54 -0.13 11.71
C THR A 326 4.11 -0.56 13.11
N ASP A 327 4.96 -1.29 13.85
CA ASP A 327 4.69 -1.68 15.24
C ASP A 327 4.49 -0.45 16.14
N TYR A 328 5.32 0.59 16.00
CA TYR A 328 5.15 1.85 16.73
C TYR A 328 3.84 2.55 16.38
N LEU A 329 3.45 2.60 15.10
CA LEU A 329 2.16 3.16 14.71
C LEU A 329 1.00 2.35 15.31
N GLN A 330 1.02 1.03 15.23
CA GLN A 330 -0.04 0.19 15.79
C GLN A 330 -0.19 0.41 17.30
N GLN A 331 0.92 0.56 18.03
CA GLN A 331 0.88 0.91 19.47
C GLN A 331 0.23 2.28 19.71
N LEU A 332 0.55 3.29 18.90
CA LEU A 332 -0.11 4.61 18.97
C LEU A 332 -1.62 4.48 18.75
N LEU A 333 -2.04 3.79 17.68
CA LEU A 333 -3.45 3.60 17.35
C LEU A 333 -4.22 2.84 18.46
N LEU A 334 -3.62 1.80 19.04
CA LEU A 334 -4.21 1.07 20.16
C LEU A 334 -4.40 1.95 21.39
N SER A 335 -3.40 2.79 21.71
CA SER A 335 -3.50 3.70 22.86
C SER A 335 -4.63 4.73 22.69
N HIS A 336 -4.85 5.21 21.47
CA HIS A 336 -5.95 6.12 21.16
C HIS A 336 -7.32 5.44 21.25
N GLN A 337 -7.44 4.16 20.85
CA GLN A 337 -8.68 3.39 21.01
C GLN A 337 -9.04 3.15 22.48
N THR A 338 -8.06 2.99 23.37
CA THR A 338 -8.31 2.79 24.81
C THR A 338 -8.69 4.06 25.58
N ALA A 339 -8.49 5.24 24.97
CA ALA A 339 -8.74 6.53 25.61
C ALA A 339 -10.11 7.15 25.24
N ALA A 340 -10.83 6.54 24.29
CA ALA A 340 -12.18 6.93 23.87
C ALA A 340 -13.26 6.12 24.62
#